data_AF-A0A444YJ79-F1
#
_entry.id   AF-A0A444YJ79-F1
#
_cell.length_a   1.000
_cell.length_b   1.000
_cell.length_c   1.000
_cell.angle_alpha   90.00
_cell.angle_beta   90.00
_cell.angle_gamma   90.00
#
_symmetry.space_group_name_H-M   'P 1'
#
loop_
_entity.id
_entity.type
_entity.pdbx_description
1 polymer ?
#
loop_
_entity_poly.entity_id
_entity_poly.type
_entity_poly.pdbx_seq_one_letter_code
_entity_poly.pdbx_strand_id
1 'polypeptide(L)'
;MADQEEKEEQKLLAEWKRKKGGFRASMFIFVLSALDNMGFVANMVSLVLYFYGVMHFDLSSSANTLTNFMGSTFLLSLVGGFISDTYLNRFSTCLLFGSLEVMALAMLSVQAGSRHLHPEACGKSSCVKGGIAVMLYTSLCLLALGVGGVRGSMTAFGADQFDDKDPSEAKALASFFNWLLMSSTLGAITGVTAVVWVSTQKAWHWGFFIITIASSIGFITLAIGKPFYRIKTPGDSPILRILQVLVVAFKNRKLSLPESHQELYEISDKDAAVEKIAHTNQIRFLDKAAIVSEKSKADRWKVCTVTQVEEVKILIRMLPIVGSTIIMNTCLAQLQTFSVQQGNVMNLKLGSLTVPAPSIPVIPLVFITILVPIYELFFVPFARKITNHPSGITQLQRVGVGLVLSAISMAVAAIVEVKRRERGRKDPSNPISLFWLSFQYAIFGVADMFTLVGLLEFFYREAPSGMKSLSTSLTWLSMSLGYFLSTVFVNLINGVTKRVSPSKQGWLHGFDLNHNNLNLFYWFLAILSCINFFNYIFWASRYKYKSDQLHPPPPPAAAATNHNKPLDQVPLRKMEIN
;
A
#
# COMPACT_ATOMS: atom_id res chain seq x y z
N MET A 1 -23.22 49.11 3.37
CA MET A 1 -22.37 48.93 2.18
C MET A 1 -21.26 47.93 2.46
N ALA A 2 -20.32 48.19 3.37
CA ALA A 2 -19.23 47.24 3.69
C ALA A 2 -19.70 45.82 4.10
N ASP A 3 -20.70 45.70 4.99
CA ASP A 3 -21.27 44.38 5.38
C ASP A 3 -22.04 43.66 4.26
N GLN A 4 -22.50 44.38 3.24
CA GLN A 4 -23.20 43.79 2.10
C GLN A 4 -22.21 43.34 1.03
N GLU A 5 -21.17 44.12 0.76
CA GLU A 5 -20.04 43.72 -0.08
C GLU A 5 -19.32 42.51 0.49
N GLU A 6 -19.07 42.45 1.81
CA GLU A 6 -18.40 41.30 2.44
C GLU A 6 -19.26 40.03 2.37
N LYS A 7 -20.59 40.15 2.52
CA LYS A 7 -21.52 39.01 2.36
C LYS A 7 -21.66 38.56 0.90
N GLU A 8 -21.61 39.48 -0.05
CA GLU A 8 -21.68 39.19 -1.48
C GLU A 8 -20.38 38.56 -1.97
N GLU A 9 -19.23 39.04 -1.49
CA GLU A 9 -17.91 38.46 -1.73
C GLU A 9 -17.80 37.06 -1.10
N GLN A 10 -18.30 36.86 0.12
CA GLN A 10 -18.40 35.53 0.75
C GLN A 10 -19.33 34.59 -0.03
N LYS A 11 -20.45 35.09 -0.60
CA LYS A 11 -21.35 34.30 -1.46
C LYS A 11 -20.67 33.92 -2.78
N LEU A 12 -19.99 34.84 -3.43
CA LEU A 12 -19.25 34.61 -4.67
C LEU A 12 -18.07 33.64 -4.44
N LEU A 13 -17.36 33.77 -3.32
CA LEU A 13 -16.33 32.82 -2.88
C LEU A 13 -16.93 31.44 -2.58
N ALA A 14 -18.12 31.37 -1.99
CA ALA A 14 -18.82 30.11 -1.74
C ALA A 14 -19.30 29.46 -3.05
N GLU A 15 -19.87 30.22 -4.00
CA GLU A 15 -20.26 29.72 -5.32
C GLU A 15 -19.07 29.32 -6.18
N TRP A 16 -17.97 30.08 -6.11
CA TRP A 16 -16.72 29.76 -6.81
C TRP A 16 -16.05 28.50 -6.22
N LYS A 17 -16.05 28.34 -4.89
CA LYS A 17 -15.64 27.08 -4.22
C LYS A 17 -16.54 25.91 -4.61
N ARG A 18 -17.84 26.14 -4.78
CA ARG A 18 -18.83 25.13 -5.20
C ARG A 18 -18.64 24.68 -6.65
N LYS A 19 -18.06 25.51 -7.53
CA LYS A 19 -17.71 25.14 -8.92
C LYS A 19 -16.42 24.32 -9.07
N LYS A 20 -15.59 24.24 -8.04
CA LYS A 20 -14.33 23.46 -8.03
C LYS A 20 -14.54 22.08 -7.46
N GLY A 21 -13.68 21.12 -7.82
CA GLY A 21 -13.71 19.75 -7.33
C GLY A 21 -14.64 18.83 -8.10
N GLY A 22 -15.03 17.73 -7.46
CA GLY A 22 -15.85 16.67 -8.04
C GLY A 22 -15.18 15.92 -9.19
N PHE A 23 -15.98 15.11 -9.90
CA PHE A 23 -15.49 14.21 -10.95
C PHE A 23 -14.76 14.92 -12.09
N ARG A 24 -15.14 16.15 -12.45
CA ARG A 24 -14.46 16.91 -13.50
C ARG A 24 -12.99 17.16 -13.16
N ALA A 25 -12.71 17.46 -11.90
CA ALA A 25 -11.34 17.60 -11.40
C ALA A 25 -10.64 16.24 -11.30
N SER A 26 -11.35 15.20 -10.84
CA SER A 26 -10.81 13.85 -10.70
C SER A 26 -10.39 13.21 -12.03
N MET A 27 -10.98 13.58 -13.18
CA MET A 27 -10.58 13.06 -14.49
C MET A 27 -9.08 13.26 -14.78
N PHE A 28 -8.54 14.43 -14.44
CA PHE A 28 -7.11 14.72 -14.63
C PHE A 28 -6.23 13.83 -13.74
N ILE A 29 -6.69 13.54 -12.52
CA ILE A 29 -6.01 12.68 -11.55
C ILE A 29 -6.07 11.22 -12.01
N PHE A 30 -7.17 10.77 -12.61
CA PHE A 30 -7.26 9.43 -13.18
C PHE A 30 -6.27 9.23 -14.32
N VAL A 31 -6.11 10.20 -15.22
CA VAL A 31 -5.12 10.14 -16.30
C VAL A 31 -3.69 10.03 -15.75
N LEU A 32 -3.33 10.88 -14.79
CA LEU A 32 -2.04 10.76 -14.11
C LEU A 32 -1.89 9.36 -13.49
N SER A 33 -2.89 8.90 -12.73
CA SER A 33 -2.85 7.61 -12.05
C SER A 33 -2.64 6.43 -13.01
N ALA A 34 -3.23 6.46 -14.21
CA ALA A 34 -2.99 5.43 -15.22
C ALA A 34 -1.57 5.49 -15.78
N LEU A 35 -1.13 6.67 -16.23
CA LEU A 35 0.15 6.82 -16.92
C LEU A 35 1.35 6.63 -15.98
N ASP A 36 1.24 7.12 -14.75
CA ASP A 36 2.24 6.97 -13.69
C ASP A 36 2.38 5.51 -13.23
N ASN A 37 1.24 4.84 -12.92
CA ASN A 37 1.27 3.44 -12.52
C ASN A 37 1.78 2.52 -13.64
N MET A 38 1.53 2.84 -14.91
CA MET A 38 2.07 2.10 -16.04
C MET A 38 3.61 2.05 -15.99
N GLY A 39 4.25 3.21 -15.80
CA GLY A 39 5.70 3.31 -15.69
C GLY A 39 6.25 2.64 -14.46
N PHE A 40 5.63 2.91 -13.30
CA PHE A 40 6.05 2.35 -12.03
C PHE A 40 6.02 0.82 -12.04
N VAL A 41 4.91 0.20 -12.46
CA VAL A 41 4.77 -1.26 -12.46
C VAL A 41 5.70 -1.90 -13.47
N ALA A 42 5.88 -1.30 -14.65
CA ALA A 42 6.85 -1.78 -15.63
C ALA A 42 8.28 -1.81 -15.06
N ASN A 43 8.70 -0.74 -14.40
CA ASN A 43 10.01 -0.66 -13.77
C ASN A 43 10.15 -1.64 -12.59
N MET A 44 9.12 -1.72 -11.75
CA MET A 44 9.08 -2.61 -10.58
C MET A 44 9.34 -4.08 -10.95
N VAL A 45 8.79 -4.57 -12.06
CA VAL A 45 8.96 -5.97 -12.46
C VAL A 45 10.19 -6.22 -13.34
N SER A 46 10.68 -5.22 -14.07
CA SER A 46 11.70 -5.43 -15.11
C SER A 46 13.09 -4.89 -14.81
N LEU A 47 13.24 -3.92 -13.89
CA LEU A 47 14.55 -3.31 -13.61
C LEU A 47 15.61 -4.32 -13.13
N VAL A 48 15.21 -5.42 -12.49
CA VAL A 48 16.14 -6.50 -12.12
C VAL A 48 16.87 -7.07 -13.34
N LEU A 49 16.20 -7.17 -14.49
CA LEU A 49 16.81 -7.64 -15.73
C LEU A 49 17.65 -6.56 -16.41
N TYR A 50 17.31 -5.28 -16.24
CA TYR A 50 18.17 -4.18 -16.69
C TYR A 50 19.50 -4.18 -15.91
N PHE A 51 19.45 -4.32 -14.58
CA PHE A 51 20.65 -4.40 -13.75
C PHE A 51 21.50 -5.63 -14.10
N TYR A 52 20.86 -6.78 -14.30
CA TYR A 52 21.55 -8.02 -14.63
C TYR A 52 22.14 -8.00 -16.07
N GLY A 53 21.32 -7.66 -17.06
CA GLY A 53 21.67 -7.82 -18.47
C GLY A 53 22.45 -6.65 -19.07
N VAL A 54 22.17 -5.41 -18.66
CA VAL A 54 22.80 -4.19 -19.22
C VAL A 54 23.87 -3.63 -18.28
N MET A 55 23.58 -3.56 -16.98
CA MET A 55 24.54 -3.03 -16.00
C MET A 55 25.49 -4.11 -15.44
N HIS A 56 25.37 -5.35 -15.93
CA HIS A 56 26.23 -6.49 -15.59
C HIS A 56 26.41 -6.72 -14.08
N PHE A 57 25.34 -6.55 -13.30
CA PHE A 57 25.29 -6.98 -11.91
C PHE A 57 25.13 -8.49 -11.83
N ASP A 58 25.68 -9.12 -10.79
CA ASP A 58 25.38 -10.52 -10.51
C ASP A 58 23.91 -10.68 -10.06
N LEU A 59 23.44 -11.93 -9.97
CA LEU A 59 22.05 -12.24 -9.61
C LEU A 59 21.64 -11.56 -8.30
N SER A 60 22.48 -11.68 -7.28
CA SER A 60 22.22 -11.13 -5.94
C SER A 60 22.28 -9.61 -5.89
N SER A 61 23.25 -8.96 -6.53
CA SER A 61 23.33 -7.49 -6.55
C SER A 61 22.19 -6.86 -7.35
N SER A 62 21.74 -7.51 -8.42
CA SER A 62 20.57 -7.07 -9.19
C SER A 62 19.30 -7.10 -8.34
N ALA A 63 19.07 -8.22 -7.64
CA ALA A 63 17.93 -8.36 -6.74
C ALA A 63 17.98 -7.33 -5.61
N ASN A 64 19.12 -7.22 -4.92
CA ASN A 64 19.33 -6.27 -3.82
C ASN A 64 19.16 -4.81 -4.24
N THR A 65 19.63 -4.44 -5.45
CA THR A 65 19.49 -3.07 -5.96
C THR A 65 18.00 -2.75 -6.19
N LEU A 66 17.25 -3.66 -6.81
CA LEU A 66 15.81 -3.49 -7.00
C LEU A 66 15.07 -3.42 -5.66
N THR A 67 15.36 -4.33 -4.72
CA THR A 67 14.66 -4.34 -3.43
C THR A 67 14.98 -3.11 -2.58
N ASN A 68 16.21 -2.62 -2.61
CA ASN A 68 16.57 -1.37 -1.94
C ASN A 68 15.88 -0.16 -2.59
N PHE A 69 15.81 -0.11 -3.92
CA PHE A 69 15.08 0.94 -4.66
C PHE A 69 13.58 0.95 -4.28
N MET A 70 12.92 -0.20 -4.36
CA MET A 70 11.51 -0.33 -4.03
C MET A 70 11.24 -0.06 -2.54
N GLY A 71 12.07 -0.61 -1.64
CA GLY A 71 11.98 -0.35 -0.21
C GLY A 71 12.12 1.14 0.11
N SER A 72 13.06 1.82 -0.54
CA SER A 72 13.25 3.27 -0.38
C SER A 72 12.06 4.06 -0.92
N THR A 73 11.52 3.67 -2.08
CA THR A 73 10.35 4.32 -2.69
C THR A 73 9.15 4.26 -1.76
N PHE A 74 8.84 3.09 -1.18
CA PHE A 74 7.72 2.95 -0.24
C PHE A 74 7.93 3.72 1.08
N LEU A 75 9.18 3.80 1.58
CA LEU A 75 9.49 4.63 2.75
C LEU A 75 9.31 6.11 2.43
N LEU A 76 9.79 6.55 1.27
CA LEU A 76 9.68 7.93 0.81
C LEU A 76 8.23 8.31 0.50
N SER A 77 7.33 7.36 0.21
CA SER A 77 5.89 7.62 0.14
C SER A 77 5.31 8.11 1.47
N LEU A 78 5.75 7.55 2.59
CA LEU A 78 5.34 8.02 3.92
C LEU A 78 5.86 9.45 4.17
N VAL A 79 7.12 9.71 3.81
CA VAL A 79 7.73 11.04 3.94
C VAL A 79 7.06 12.06 3.01
N GLY A 80 6.71 11.66 1.79
CA GLY A 80 5.99 12.47 0.82
C GLY A 80 4.62 12.90 1.33
N GLY A 81 3.86 11.96 1.90
CA GLY A 81 2.58 12.26 2.55
C GLY A 81 2.76 13.27 3.69
N PHE A 82 3.73 13.04 4.57
CA PHE A 82 4.06 13.96 5.67
C PHE A 82 4.40 15.38 5.20
N ILE A 83 5.22 15.51 4.15
CA ILE A 83 5.58 16.81 3.55
C ILE A 83 4.33 17.51 2.99
N SER A 84 3.46 16.75 2.30
CA SER A 84 2.24 17.25 1.67
C SER A 84 1.14 17.66 2.65
N ASP A 85 1.21 17.14 3.87
CA ASP A 85 0.27 17.49 4.93
C ASP A 85 0.79 18.65 5.76
N THR A 86 2.10 18.76 5.99
CA THR A 86 2.70 19.70 6.96
C THR A 86 3.27 20.98 6.34
N TYR A 87 3.98 20.86 5.20
CA TYR A 87 4.83 21.95 4.68
C TYR A 87 4.38 22.48 3.33
N LEU A 88 4.00 21.58 2.41
CA LEU A 88 3.58 21.92 1.05
C LEU A 88 2.12 21.50 0.86
N ASN A 89 1.38 22.18 -0.02
CA ASN A 89 0.06 21.65 -0.39
C ASN A 89 0.21 20.40 -1.28
N ARG A 90 -0.77 19.49 -1.24
CA ARG A 90 -0.72 18.19 -1.93
C ARG A 90 -0.56 18.30 -3.44
N PHE A 91 -1.19 19.29 -4.08
CA PHE A 91 -1.03 19.56 -5.52
C PHE A 91 0.41 19.94 -5.89
N SER A 92 1.02 20.87 -5.15
CA SER A 92 2.40 21.31 -5.40
C SER A 92 3.40 20.21 -5.10
N THR A 93 3.10 19.38 -4.10
CA THR A 93 3.88 18.17 -3.78
C THR A 93 3.89 17.21 -4.97
N CYS A 94 2.72 16.87 -5.53
CA CYS A 94 2.63 16.01 -6.71
C CYS A 94 3.45 16.55 -7.89
N LEU A 95 3.37 17.84 -8.19
CA LEU A 95 4.12 18.42 -9.32
C LEU A 95 5.63 18.50 -9.07
N LEU A 96 6.06 18.89 -7.86
CA LEU A 96 7.47 18.96 -7.50
C LEU A 96 8.12 17.58 -7.59
N PHE A 97 7.56 16.59 -6.90
CA PHE A 97 8.10 15.23 -6.91
C PHE A 97 7.92 14.55 -8.28
N GLY A 98 6.83 14.84 -8.99
CA GLY A 98 6.63 14.37 -10.36
C GLY A 98 7.68 14.89 -11.34
N SER A 99 8.15 16.14 -11.17
CA SER A 99 9.25 16.66 -11.99
C SER A 99 10.57 15.93 -11.74
N LEU A 100 10.84 15.53 -10.49
CA LEU A 100 12.01 14.72 -10.12
C LEU A 100 11.92 13.31 -10.71
N GLU A 101 10.73 12.72 -10.71
CA GLU A 101 10.46 11.43 -11.34
C GLU A 101 10.71 11.48 -12.86
N VAL A 102 10.13 12.45 -13.57
CA VAL A 102 10.32 12.60 -15.02
C VAL A 102 11.80 12.81 -15.36
N MET A 103 12.51 13.64 -14.58
CA MET A 103 13.96 13.83 -14.73
C MET A 103 14.71 12.51 -14.55
N ALA A 104 14.38 11.72 -13.54
CA ALA A 104 15.01 10.43 -13.29
C ALA A 104 14.78 9.42 -14.41
N LEU A 105 13.55 9.35 -14.93
CA LEU A 105 13.19 8.50 -16.06
C LEU A 105 13.93 8.91 -17.34
N ALA A 106 14.06 10.22 -17.58
CA ALA A 106 14.86 10.74 -18.69
C ALA A 106 16.34 10.36 -18.54
N MET A 107 16.91 10.47 -17.34
CA MET A 107 18.28 10.02 -17.07
C MET A 107 18.45 8.52 -17.34
N LEU A 108 17.53 7.66 -16.88
CA LEU A 108 17.55 6.23 -17.16
C LEU A 108 17.44 5.93 -18.66
N SER A 109 16.60 6.68 -19.39
CA SER A 109 16.46 6.54 -20.84
C SER A 109 17.77 6.88 -21.57
N VAL A 110 18.42 7.99 -21.21
CA VAL A 110 19.73 8.39 -21.76
C VAL A 110 20.80 7.35 -21.43
N GLN A 111 20.82 6.88 -20.18
CA GLN A 111 21.79 5.88 -19.72
C GLN A 111 21.63 4.56 -20.47
N ALA A 112 20.41 4.09 -20.70
CA ALA A 112 20.13 2.86 -21.45
C ALA A 112 20.37 3.00 -22.98
N GLY A 113 20.38 4.24 -23.50
CA GLY A 113 20.59 4.52 -24.92
C GLY A 113 22.07 4.67 -25.30
N SER A 114 22.89 5.19 -24.40
CA SER A 114 24.31 5.45 -24.65
C SER A 114 25.19 4.26 -24.28
N ARG A 115 25.87 3.68 -25.28
CA ARG A 115 26.84 2.59 -25.04
C ARG A 115 28.00 3.00 -24.14
N HIS A 116 28.37 4.28 -24.12
CA HIS A 116 29.43 4.81 -23.25
C HIS A 116 29.04 4.82 -21.76
N LEU A 117 27.73 4.75 -21.48
CA LEU A 117 27.20 4.72 -20.12
C LEU A 117 26.88 3.29 -19.66
N HIS A 118 27.27 2.28 -20.44
CA HIS A 118 27.17 0.87 -20.04
C HIS A 118 28.53 0.39 -19.53
N PRO A 119 28.58 -0.32 -18.38
CA PRO A 119 29.82 -0.90 -17.89
C PRO A 119 30.25 -2.07 -18.80
N GLU A 120 31.55 -2.37 -18.82
CA GLU A 120 32.04 -3.61 -19.43
C GLU A 120 31.85 -4.80 -18.48
N ALA A 121 31.57 -5.98 -19.05
CA ALA A 121 31.42 -7.20 -18.27
C ALA A 121 32.76 -7.58 -17.61
N CYS A 122 32.80 -7.54 -16.28
CA CYS A 122 34.02 -7.70 -15.48
C CYS A 122 34.04 -8.96 -14.59
N GLY A 123 33.00 -9.80 -14.64
CA GLY A 123 32.90 -11.05 -13.88
C GLY A 123 32.83 -10.90 -12.34
N LYS A 124 32.59 -9.68 -11.83
CA LYS A 124 32.45 -9.38 -10.39
C LYS A 124 30.98 -9.14 -10.04
N SER A 125 30.66 -9.00 -8.74
CA SER A 125 29.29 -8.73 -8.27
C SER A 125 28.68 -7.45 -8.84
N SER A 126 29.51 -6.41 -9.03
CA SER A 126 29.14 -5.20 -9.76
C SER A 126 30.34 -4.69 -10.57
N CYS A 127 30.06 -4.36 -11.83
CA CYS A 127 31.03 -3.80 -12.78
C CYS A 127 30.87 -2.30 -12.97
N VAL A 128 29.88 -1.69 -12.30
CA VAL A 128 29.54 -0.28 -12.43
C VAL A 128 30.48 0.57 -11.57
N LYS A 129 31.22 1.47 -12.21
CA LYS A 129 32.21 2.35 -11.56
C LYS A 129 32.18 3.75 -12.16
N GLY A 130 32.75 4.72 -11.44
CA GLY A 130 32.94 6.09 -11.93
C GLY A 130 31.62 6.78 -12.29
N GLY A 131 31.62 7.53 -13.41
CA GLY A 131 30.46 8.30 -13.86
C GLY A 131 29.20 7.46 -14.14
N ILE A 132 29.35 6.20 -14.57
CA ILE A 132 28.24 5.27 -14.80
C ILE A 132 27.51 4.97 -13.49
N ALA A 133 28.27 4.77 -12.41
CA ALA A 133 27.71 4.51 -11.08
C ALA A 133 26.96 5.73 -10.56
N VAL A 134 27.55 6.92 -10.70
CA VAL A 134 26.92 8.17 -10.28
C VAL A 134 25.59 8.35 -11.02
N MET A 135 25.57 8.21 -12.35
CA MET A 135 24.34 8.37 -13.12
C MET A 135 23.26 7.34 -12.74
N LEU A 136 23.64 6.07 -12.58
CA LEU A 136 22.69 5.02 -12.19
C LEU A 136 22.09 5.29 -10.80
N TYR A 137 22.92 5.49 -9.78
CA TYR A 137 22.41 5.64 -8.42
C TYR A 137 21.71 6.99 -8.21
N THR A 138 22.18 8.08 -8.85
CA THR A 138 21.47 9.36 -8.82
C THR A 138 20.08 9.23 -9.47
N SER A 139 19.98 8.59 -10.64
CA SER A 139 18.68 8.39 -11.29
C SER A 139 17.75 7.50 -10.44
N LEU A 140 18.23 6.40 -9.86
CA LEU A 140 17.42 5.55 -8.97
C LEU A 140 16.96 6.28 -7.69
N CYS A 141 17.82 7.10 -7.07
CA CYS A 141 17.47 7.88 -5.89
C CYS A 141 16.44 8.97 -6.22
N LEU A 142 16.62 9.69 -7.33
CA LEU A 142 15.65 10.68 -7.80
C LEU A 142 14.31 10.04 -8.16
N LEU A 143 14.34 8.86 -8.79
CA LEU A 143 13.13 8.11 -9.11
C LEU A 143 12.39 7.67 -7.85
N ALA A 144 13.11 7.12 -6.87
CA ALA A 144 12.51 6.70 -5.59
C ALA A 144 11.91 7.88 -4.82
N LEU A 145 12.59 9.03 -4.84
CA LEU A 145 12.12 10.27 -4.23
C LEU A 145 10.88 10.82 -4.94
N GLY A 146 10.91 10.88 -6.28
CA GLY A 146 9.81 11.37 -7.10
C GLY A 146 8.55 10.52 -6.97
N VAL A 147 8.67 9.23 -7.26
CA VAL A 147 7.56 8.27 -7.16
C VAL A 147 7.01 8.21 -5.74
N GLY A 148 7.91 8.17 -4.74
CA GLY A 148 7.50 8.18 -3.33
C GLY A 148 6.67 9.42 -3.01
N GLY A 149 7.20 10.61 -3.28
CA GLY A 149 6.51 11.88 -3.04
C GLY A 149 5.13 12.00 -3.70
N VAL A 150 5.01 11.55 -4.95
CA VAL A 150 3.75 11.53 -5.70
C VAL A 150 2.76 10.57 -5.05
N ARG A 151 3.15 9.33 -4.79
CA ARG A 151 2.28 8.31 -4.16
C ARG A 151 1.80 8.72 -2.78
N GLY A 152 2.65 9.39 -1.99
CA GLY A 152 2.32 9.89 -0.67
C GLY A 152 1.21 10.95 -0.67
N SER A 153 1.04 11.68 -1.77
CA SER A 153 0.15 12.86 -1.82
C SER A 153 -1.00 12.76 -2.83
N MET A 154 -0.85 12.01 -3.92
CA MET A 154 -1.81 11.96 -5.05
C MET A 154 -3.18 11.42 -4.64
N THR A 155 -3.24 10.31 -3.92
CA THR A 155 -4.52 9.70 -3.50
C THR A 155 -5.29 10.63 -2.58
N ALA A 156 -4.61 11.26 -1.63
CA ALA A 156 -5.19 12.21 -0.70
C ALA A 156 -5.64 13.50 -1.42
N PHE A 157 -4.86 13.96 -2.41
CA PHE A 157 -5.24 15.07 -3.27
C PHE A 157 -6.52 14.80 -4.08
N GLY A 158 -6.67 13.58 -4.60
CA GLY A 158 -7.88 13.18 -5.31
C GLY A 158 -9.10 13.06 -4.40
N ALA A 159 -8.93 12.56 -3.18
CA ALA A 159 -9.99 12.54 -2.18
C ALA A 159 -10.45 13.95 -1.79
N ASP A 160 -9.52 14.92 -1.72
CA ASP A 160 -9.85 16.32 -1.39
C ASP A 160 -10.76 17.04 -2.40
N GLN A 161 -11.02 16.41 -3.56
CA GLN A 161 -11.95 16.96 -4.54
C GLN A 161 -13.42 16.78 -4.13
N PHE A 162 -13.70 15.98 -3.09
CA PHE A 162 -15.02 15.73 -2.53
C PHE A 162 -15.07 16.18 -1.06
N ASP A 163 -16.20 16.72 -0.63
CA ASP A 163 -16.47 17.12 0.75
C ASP A 163 -17.22 16.00 1.50
N ASP A 164 -16.58 15.45 2.53
CA ASP A 164 -17.14 14.39 3.36
C ASP A 164 -18.38 14.82 4.16
N LYS A 165 -18.60 16.14 4.32
CA LYS A 165 -19.75 16.69 5.04
C LYS A 165 -21.03 16.72 4.21
N ASP A 166 -20.92 16.66 2.89
CA ASP A 166 -22.07 16.57 2.00
C ASP A 166 -22.40 15.08 1.72
N PRO A 167 -23.59 14.58 2.09
CA PRO A 167 -23.98 13.19 1.86
C PRO A 167 -23.92 12.75 0.39
N SER A 168 -24.10 13.69 -0.55
CA SER A 168 -24.02 13.41 -1.98
C SER A 168 -22.57 13.28 -2.45
N GLU A 169 -21.68 14.15 -1.99
CA GLU A 169 -20.25 14.08 -2.31
C GLU A 169 -19.55 12.93 -1.58
N ALA A 170 -19.98 12.55 -0.37
CA ALA A 170 -19.48 11.38 0.35
C ALA A 170 -19.74 10.06 -0.40
N LYS A 171 -20.91 9.91 -1.04
CA LYS A 171 -21.19 8.78 -1.95
C LYS A 171 -20.33 8.85 -3.21
N ALA A 172 -20.13 10.04 -3.76
CA ALA A 172 -19.29 10.26 -4.92
C ALA A 172 -17.80 9.93 -4.65
N LEU A 173 -17.31 10.17 -3.43
CA LEU A 173 -15.96 9.83 -3.00
C LEU A 173 -15.69 8.32 -3.07
N ALA A 174 -16.66 7.49 -2.65
CA ALA A 174 -16.54 6.03 -2.79
C ALA A 174 -16.42 5.63 -4.27
N SER A 175 -17.22 6.23 -5.15
CA SER A 175 -17.10 6.03 -6.59
C SER A 175 -15.75 6.51 -7.14
N PHE A 176 -15.22 7.63 -6.65
CA PHE A 176 -13.89 8.12 -7.03
C PHE A 176 -12.80 7.08 -6.76
N PHE A 177 -12.79 6.44 -5.59
CA PHE A 177 -11.79 5.40 -5.28
C PHE A 177 -11.89 4.19 -6.23
N ASN A 178 -13.10 3.80 -6.63
CA ASN A 178 -13.30 2.74 -7.62
C ASN A 178 -12.71 3.11 -8.99
N TRP A 179 -12.97 4.34 -9.46
CA TRP A 179 -12.40 4.84 -10.72
C TRP A 179 -10.88 5.00 -10.66
N LEU A 180 -10.35 5.46 -9.52
CA LEU A 180 -8.90 5.57 -9.29
C LEU A 180 -8.23 4.20 -9.34
N LEU A 181 -8.82 3.19 -8.69
CA LEU A 181 -8.34 1.81 -8.72
C LEU A 181 -8.37 1.26 -10.15
N MET A 182 -9.49 1.43 -10.86
CA MET A 182 -9.61 0.96 -12.25
C MET A 182 -8.57 1.60 -13.17
N SER A 183 -8.37 2.92 -13.05
CA SER A 183 -7.37 3.65 -13.82
C SER A 183 -5.94 3.14 -13.55
N SER A 184 -5.62 2.93 -12.27
CA SER A 184 -4.31 2.42 -11.84
C SER A 184 -4.05 0.99 -12.34
N THR A 185 -5.06 0.13 -12.25
CA THR A 185 -4.99 -1.27 -12.72
C THR A 185 -4.81 -1.34 -14.22
N LEU A 186 -5.54 -0.51 -14.99
CA LEU A 186 -5.37 -0.45 -16.44
C LEU A 186 -3.94 -0.05 -16.82
N GLY A 187 -3.42 1.00 -16.17
CA GLY A 187 -2.01 1.42 -16.32
C GLY A 187 -1.04 0.27 -15.99
N ALA A 188 -1.22 -0.38 -14.84
CA ALA A 188 -0.39 -1.51 -14.41
C ALA A 188 -0.37 -2.67 -15.42
N ILE A 189 -1.54 -3.04 -15.97
CA ILE A 189 -1.66 -4.10 -17.00
C ILE A 189 -0.90 -3.69 -18.27
N THR A 190 -1.06 -2.44 -18.74
CA THR A 190 -0.31 -1.95 -19.90
C THR A 190 1.20 -1.93 -19.64
N GLY A 191 1.62 -1.59 -18.42
CA GLY A 191 3.01 -1.55 -17.99
C GLY A 191 3.65 -2.93 -18.02
N VAL A 192 3.07 -3.90 -17.31
CA VAL A 192 3.59 -5.27 -17.19
C VAL A 192 3.56 -6.04 -18.52
N THR A 193 2.73 -5.64 -19.48
CA THR A 193 2.63 -6.27 -20.80
C THR A 193 3.40 -5.52 -21.87
N ALA A 194 2.83 -4.43 -22.40
CA ALA A 194 3.35 -3.72 -23.57
C ALA A 194 4.70 -3.06 -23.30
N VAL A 195 4.83 -2.33 -22.18
CA VAL A 195 6.08 -1.61 -21.87
C VAL A 195 7.21 -2.59 -21.57
N VAL A 196 6.96 -3.61 -20.74
CA VAL A 196 7.93 -4.68 -20.46
C VAL A 196 8.37 -5.40 -21.75
N TRP A 197 7.43 -5.68 -22.66
CA TRP A 197 7.76 -6.30 -23.95
C TRP A 197 8.69 -5.44 -24.78
N VAL A 198 8.44 -4.13 -24.88
CA VAL A 198 9.34 -3.19 -25.56
C VAL A 198 10.71 -3.14 -24.87
N SER A 199 10.74 -3.01 -23.54
CA SER A 199 11.99 -2.94 -22.75
C SER A 199 12.89 -4.16 -22.94
N THR A 200 12.30 -5.35 -22.96
CA THR A 200 13.05 -6.62 -22.95
C THR A 200 13.29 -7.24 -24.32
N GLN A 201 12.40 -7.02 -25.30
CA GLN A 201 12.52 -7.63 -26.64
C GLN A 201 13.06 -6.65 -27.70
N LYS A 202 12.78 -5.35 -27.58
CA LYS A 202 13.30 -4.35 -28.52
C LYS A 202 14.57 -3.70 -27.99
N ALA A 203 14.43 -2.85 -26.97
CA ALA A 203 15.55 -2.25 -26.25
C ALA A 203 15.08 -1.50 -25.01
N TRP A 204 15.92 -1.47 -23.98
CA TRP A 204 15.64 -0.80 -22.71
C TRP A 204 15.40 0.71 -22.85
N HIS A 205 16.14 1.41 -23.72
CA HIS A 205 15.97 2.86 -23.91
C HIS A 205 14.58 3.22 -24.44
N TRP A 206 14.00 2.43 -25.35
CA TRP A 206 12.63 2.63 -25.85
C TRP A 206 11.62 2.44 -24.73
N GLY A 207 11.80 1.43 -23.88
CA GLY A 207 10.97 1.19 -22.71
C GLY A 207 10.95 2.39 -21.76
N PHE A 208 12.13 2.82 -21.30
CA PHE A 208 12.24 4.00 -20.42
C PHE A 208 11.76 5.30 -21.08
N PHE A 209 11.95 5.45 -22.39
CA PHE A 209 11.48 6.62 -23.13
C PHE A 209 9.94 6.69 -23.18
N ILE A 210 9.28 5.58 -23.46
CA ILE A 210 7.80 5.48 -23.42
C ILE A 210 7.28 5.84 -22.03
N ILE A 211 7.92 5.31 -20.98
CA ILE A 211 7.56 5.63 -19.60
C ILE A 211 7.76 7.14 -19.32
N THR A 212 8.88 7.71 -19.76
CA THR A 212 9.18 9.14 -19.58
C THR A 212 8.13 10.03 -20.23
N ILE A 213 7.74 9.74 -21.47
CA ILE A 213 6.69 10.48 -22.18
C ILE A 213 5.35 10.33 -21.47
N ALA A 214 4.98 9.11 -21.08
CA ALA A 214 3.72 8.84 -20.42
C ALA A 214 3.60 9.59 -19.08
N SER A 215 4.60 9.49 -18.21
CA SER A 215 4.62 10.24 -16.94
C SER A 215 4.62 11.75 -17.19
N SER A 216 5.36 12.25 -18.18
CA SER A 216 5.35 13.67 -18.55
C SER A 216 3.95 14.15 -18.95
N ILE A 217 3.25 13.39 -19.80
CA ILE A 217 1.86 13.68 -20.19
C ILE A 217 0.97 13.67 -18.94
N GLY A 218 1.11 12.67 -18.06
CA GLY A 218 0.35 12.57 -16.81
C GLY A 218 0.50 13.81 -15.92
N PHE A 219 1.73 14.28 -15.67
CA PHE A 219 1.97 15.47 -14.86
C PHE A 219 1.56 16.77 -15.54
N ILE A 220 1.69 16.88 -16.87
CA ILE A 220 1.16 18.01 -17.64
C ILE A 220 -0.36 18.05 -17.54
N THR A 221 -1.04 16.91 -17.69
CA THR A 221 -2.49 16.80 -17.50
C THR A 221 -2.90 17.21 -16.09
N LEU A 222 -2.16 16.76 -15.07
CA LEU A 222 -2.39 17.21 -13.69
C LEU A 222 -2.27 18.73 -13.58
N ALA A 223 -1.23 19.35 -14.16
CA ALA A 223 -1.01 20.79 -14.11
C ALA A 223 -2.11 21.60 -14.83
N ILE A 224 -2.57 21.15 -16.01
CA ILE A 224 -3.67 21.76 -16.76
C ILE A 224 -4.97 21.77 -15.94
N GLY A 225 -5.18 20.75 -15.09
CA GLY A 225 -6.34 20.67 -14.22
C GLY A 225 -6.41 21.72 -13.11
N LYS A 226 -5.35 22.53 -12.88
CA LYS A 226 -5.25 23.50 -11.78
C LYS A 226 -6.50 24.39 -11.57
N PRO A 227 -7.16 24.94 -12.60
CA PRO A 227 -8.35 25.77 -12.43
C PRO A 227 -9.54 25.02 -11.81
N PHE A 228 -9.59 23.69 -11.96
CA PHE A 228 -10.71 22.85 -11.53
C PHE A 228 -10.56 22.29 -10.11
N TYR A 229 -9.34 22.25 -9.56
CA TYR A 229 -9.10 21.60 -8.26
C TYR A 229 -9.54 22.42 -7.05
N ARG A 230 -10.06 21.71 -6.05
CA ARG A 230 -10.07 22.15 -4.65
C ARG A 230 -8.68 21.88 -4.06
N ILE A 231 -7.94 22.93 -3.72
CA ILE A 231 -6.63 22.83 -3.09
C ILE A 231 -6.80 23.18 -1.62
N LYS A 232 -6.67 22.18 -0.74
CA LYS A 232 -6.67 22.39 0.71
C LYS A 232 -5.31 22.93 1.16
N THR A 233 -5.35 23.81 2.16
CA THR A 233 -4.14 24.28 2.84
C THR A 233 -3.54 23.16 3.70
N PRO A 234 -2.22 23.10 3.87
CA PRO A 234 -1.57 22.16 4.79
C PRO A 234 -2.18 22.23 6.20
N GLY A 235 -2.30 21.08 6.86
CA GLY A 235 -2.91 20.92 8.18
C GLY A 235 -1.94 20.29 9.19
N ASP A 236 -2.39 20.06 10.42
CA ASP A 236 -1.57 19.39 11.43
C ASP A 236 -1.40 17.90 11.09
N SER A 237 -0.16 17.43 10.89
CA SER A 237 0.10 16.02 10.55
C SER A 237 -0.22 15.06 11.72
N PRO A 238 -0.92 13.94 11.46
CA PRO A 238 -1.13 12.88 12.45
C PRO A 238 0.18 12.30 13.01
N ILE A 239 1.27 12.28 12.21
CA ILE A 239 2.58 11.80 12.65
C ILE A 239 3.14 12.68 13.77
N LEU A 240 2.94 14.00 13.66
CA LEU A 240 3.40 14.95 14.68
C LEU A 240 2.68 14.72 16.02
N ARG A 241 1.38 14.38 15.98
CA ARG A 241 0.60 14.04 17.18
C ARG A 241 1.14 12.78 17.88
N ILE A 242 1.53 11.76 17.12
CA ILE A 242 2.17 10.56 17.69
C ILE A 242 3.50 10.90 18.34
N LEU A 243 4.35 11.65 17.63
CA LEU A 243 5.67 12.03 18.15
C LEU A 243 5.55 12.83 19.44
N GLN A 244 4.57 13.74 19.53
CA GLN A 244 4.27 14.48 20.75
C GLN A 244 3.95 13.54 21.91
N VAL A 245 2.99 12.61 21.74
CA VAL A 245 2.63 11.65 22.80
C VAL A 245 3.82 10.81 23.24
N LEU A 246 4.61 10.27 22.29
CA LEU A 246 5.77 9.44 22.61
C LEU A 246 6.86 10.23 23.35
N VAL A 247 7.17 11.44 22.89
CA VAL A 247 8.20 12.31 23.49
C VAL A 247 7.77 12.79 24.86
N VAL A 248 6.51 13.24 25.02
CA VAL A 248 5.99 13.72 26.31
C VAL A 248 5.86 12.57 27.30
N ALA A 249 5.40 11.38 26.89
CA ALA A 249 5.38 10.19 27.75
C ALA A 249 6.79 9.83 28.24
N PHE A 250 7.79 9.88 27.37
CA PHE A 250 9.18 9.61 27.73
C PHE A 250 9.77 10.67 28.66
N LYS A 251 9.48 11.95 28.41
CA LYS A 251 9.90 13.07 29.28
C LYS A 251 9.29 12.95 30.67
N ASN A 252 8.02 12.57 30.75
CA ASN A 252 7.26 12.39 31.98
C ASN A 252 7.46 11.00 32.61
N ARG A 253 8.41 10.18 32.13
CA ARG A 253 8.60 8.78 32.60
C ARG A 253 8.82 8.64 34.10
N LYS A 254 9.37 9.67 34.76
CA LYS A 254 9.66 9.69 36.20
C LYS A 254 8.46 10.10 37.07
N LEU A 255 7.38 10.60 36.47
CA LEU A 255 6.17 10.98 37.21
C LEU A 255 5.36 9.74 37.61
N SER A 256 4.74 9.79 38.78
CA SER A 256 3.77 8.80 39.25
C SER A 256 2.47 8.94 38.47
N LEU A 257 1.85 7.81 38.12
CA LEU A 257 0.55 7.80 37.46
C LEU A 257 -0.54 8.12 38.50
N PRO A 258 -1.46 9.06 38.21
CA PRO A 258 -2.62 9.30 39.06
C PRO A 258 -3.48 8.05 39.23
N GLU A 259 -4.13 7.89 40.38
CA GLU A 259 -5.08 6.81 40.64
C GLU A 259 -6.46 7.07 40.00
N SER A 260 -6.83 8.34 39.77
CA SER A 260 -8.10 8.74 39.15
C SER A 260 -7.93 9.20 37.70
N HIS A 261 -8.78 8.68 36.82
CA HIS A 261 -8.83 9.03 35.39
C HIS A 261 -9.26 10.49 35.12
N GLN A 262 -9.87 11.14 36.12
CA GLN A 262 -10.35 12.52 36.04
C GLN A 262 -9.22 13.57 36.17
N GLU A 263 -8.02 13.16 36.58
CA GLU A 263 -6.86 14.06 36.74
C GLU A 263 -6.01 14.16 35.46
N LEU A 264 -6.35 13.40 34.41
CA LEU A 264 -5.66 13.46 33.13
C LEU A 264 -6.23 14.59 32.25
N TYR A 265 -5.35 15.23 31.47
CA TYR A 265 -5.72 16.37 30.64
C TYR A 265 -6.66 15.97 29.48
N GLU A 266 -7.84 16.60 29.41
CA GLU A 266 -8.80 16.47 28.30
C GLU A 266 -9.36 17.87 27.94
N ILE A 267 -9.70 18.08 26.67
CA ILE A 267 -10.34 19.33 26.22
C ILE A 267 -11.81 19.35 26.69
N SER A 268 -12.26 20.51 27.19
CA SER A 268 -13.63 20.73 27.68
C SER A 268 -14.67 20.55 26.58
N ASP A 269 -15.89 20.11 26.93
CA ASP A 269 -16.97 19.72 26.01
C ASP A 269 -17.41 20.81 25.01
N LYS A 270 -17.05 22.07 25.25
CA LYS A 270 -17.45 23.21 24.40
C LYS A 270 -16.60 23.40 23.13
N ASP A 271 -15.43 22.76 23.04
CA ASP A 271 -14.47 22.95 21.92
C ASP A 271 -14.25 21.68 21.07
N ALA A 272 -15.02 20.61 21.29
CA ALA A 272 -14.72 19.30 20.71
C ALA A 272 -15.25 19.15 19.26
N ALA A 273 -14.40 19.44 18.28
CA ALA A 273 -14.54 18.94 16.91
C ALA A 273 -14.03 17.49 16.72
N VAL A 274 -13.54 16.84 17.80
CA VAL A 274 -12.87 15.54 17.79
C VAL A 274 -13.61 14.54 18.67
N GLU A 275 -13.81 13.33 18.15
CA GLU A 275 -14.48 12.21 18.82
C GLU A 275 -13.69 11.76 20.06
N LYS A 276 -14.31 11.81 21.26
CA LYS A 276 -13.65 11.39 22.51
C LYS A 276 -13.50 9.88 22.56
N ILE A 277 -12.30 9.40 22.89
CA ILE A 277 -12.01 7.96 23.01
C ILE A 277 -11.93 7.60 24.51
N ALA A 278 -12.66 6.56 24.91
CA ALA A 278 -12.64 6.08 26.29
C ALA A 278 -11.25 5.56 26.68
N HIS A 279 -10.81 5.89 27.89
CA HIS A 279 -9.51 5.47 28.43
C HIS A 279 -9.41 3.94 28.58
N THR A 280 -8.24 3.38 28.23
CA THR A 280 -7.93 1.96 28.42
C THR A 280 -6.78 1.74 29.40
N ASN A 281 -6.93 0.75 30.28
CA ASN A 281 -5.87 0.28 31.21
C ASN A 281 -4.66 -0.43 30.55
N GLN A 282 -4.59 -0.52 29.22
CA GLN A 282 -3.48 -1.13 28.49
C GLN A 282 -2.42 -0.08 28.13
N ILE A 283 -1.14 -0.43 28.23
CA ILE A 283 0.00 0.46 27.90
C ILE A 283 -0.02 1.76 28.74
N ARG A 284 -0.20 1.63 30.06
CA ARG A 284 -0.31 2.77 31.01
C ARG A 284 0.89 3.72 31.03
N PHE A 285 2.05 3.33 30.50
CA PHE A 285 3.19 4.24 30.44
C PHE A 285 2.91 5.47 29.55
N LEU A 286 2.05 5.33 28.53
CA LEU A 286 1.69 6.43 27.63
C LEU A 286 0.75 7.44 28.30
N ASP A 287 0.01 7.03 29.33
CA ASP A 287 -0.86 7.93 30.12
C ASP A 287 -0.06 9.03 30.80
N LYS A 288 1.25 8.83 30.99
CA LYS A 288 2.15 9.86 31.51
C LYS A 288 2.25 11.09 30.61
N ALA A 289 1.89 10.98 29.33
CA ALA A 289 1.85 12.12 28.42
C ALA A 289 0.68 13.08 28.72
N ALA A 290 -0.37 12.60 29.39
CA ALA A 290 -1.56 13.38 29.73
C ALA A 290 -1.54 13.93 31.17
N ILE A 291 -0.41 13.85 31.88
CA ILE A 291 -0.24 14.42 33.23
C ILE A 291 -0.02 15.93 33.11
N VAL A 292 -0.89 16.71 33.76
CA VAL A 292 -0.72 18.16 33.89
C VAL A 292 0.34 18.46 34.95
N SER A 293 1.41 19.15 34.57
CA SER A 293 2.35 19.71 35.55
C SER A 293 1.86 21.10 35.99
N GLU A 294 1.70 21.32 37.31
CA GLU A 294 1.13 22.52 37.94
C GLU A 294 1.68 23.88 37.45
N LYS A 295 2.81 23.91 36.74
CA LYS A 295 3.49 25.14 36.29
C LYS A 295 3.47 25.38 34.77
N SER A 296 2.79 24.58 33.97
CA SER A 296 2.91 24.66 32.49
C SER A 296 1.61 25.08 31.80
N LYS A 297 1.67 26.18 31.02
CA LYS A 297 0.63 26.51 30.01
C LYS A 297 0.48 25.33 29.04
N ALA A 298 -0.75 25.09 28.57
CA ALA A 298 -1.09 24.06 27.59
C ALA A 298 -0.31 24.28 26.29
N ASP A 299 0.80 23.58 26.16
CA ASP A 299 1.67 23.57 24.98
C ASP A 299 1.76 22.13 24.48
N ARG A 300 1.62 21.94 23.16
CA ARG A 300 1.45 20.62 22.51
C ARG A 300 2.63 19.66 22.76
N TRP A 301 3.79 20.17 23.16
CA TRP A 301 5.00 19.42 23.48
C TRP A 301 5.27 19.27 25.00
N LYS A 302 4.32 19.67 25.84
CA LYS A 302 4.43 19.57 27.31
C LYS A 302 3.32 18.73 27.93
N VAL A 303 2.11 18.77 27.36
CA VAL A 303 0.94 17.98 27.79
C VAL A 303 0.15 17.54 26.54
N CYS A 304 -0.24 16.27 26.48
CA CYS A 304 -1.11 15.71 25.44
C CYS A 304 -2.49 15.39 26.03
N THR A 305 -3.53 15.31 25.19
CA THR A 305 -4.87 14.91 25.67
C THR A 305 -4.98 13.40 25.85
N VAL A 306 -5.88 12.93 26.72
CA VAL A 306 -6.18 11.49 26.85
C VAL A 306 -6.64 10.89 25.53
N THR A 307 -7.47 11.61 24.77
CA THR A 307 -7.86 11.20 23.41
C THR A 307 -6.63 10.95 22.52
N GLN A 308 -5.64 11.86 22.48
CA GLN A 308 -4.40 11.66 21.70
C GLN A 308 -3.57 10.47 22.19
N VAL A 309 -3.55 10.21 23.50
CA VAL A 309 -2.84 9.07 24.08
C VAL A 309 -3.50 7.74 23.68
N GLU A 310 -4.83 7.65 23.77
CA GLU A 310 -5.57 6.44 23.38
C GLU A 310 -5.47 6.18 21.87
N GLU A 311 -5.49 7.24 21.05
CA GLU A 311 -5.20 7.15 19.62
C GLU A 311 -3.87 6.43 19.33
N VAL A 312 -2.80 6.80 20.04
CA VAL A 312 -1.47 6.16 19.91
C VAL A 312 -1.46 4.74 20.45
N LYS A 313 -2.14 4.48 21.57
CA LYS A 313 -2.26 3.12 22.13
C LYS A 313 -2.91 2.17 21.13
N ILE A 314 -3.98 2.60 20.45
CA ILE A 314 -4.66 1.80 19.42
C ILE A 314 -3.68 1.46 18.30
N LEU A 315 -2.97 2.45 17.75
CA LEU A 315 -1.98 2.19 16.70
C LEU A 315 -0.89 1.21 17.12
N ILE A 316 -0.37 1.31 18.36
CA ILE A 316 0.63 0.38 18.88
C ILE A 316 0.06 -1.05 18.98
N ARG A 317 -1.21 -1.22 19.34
CA ARG A 317 -1.87 -2.54 19.36
C ARG A 317 -1.98 -3.16 17.96
N MET A 318 -2.07 -2.33 16.92
CA MET A 318 -2.14 -2.78 15.53
C MET A 318 -0.76 -3.18 14.97
N LEU A 319 0.33 -2.60 15.48
CA LEU A 319 1.68 -2.83 14.94
C LEU A 319 2.09 -4.30 14.85
N PRO A 320 1.83 -5.20 15.83
CA PRO A 320 2.17 -6.62 15.69
C PRO A 320 1.45 -7.31 14.52
N ILE A 321 0.19 -6.95 14.28
CA ILE A 321 -0.62 -7.46 13.16
C ILE A 321 -0.07 -6.96 11.82
N VAL A 322 0.34 -5.69 11.76
CA VAL A 322 0.98 -5.15 10.55
C VAL A 322 2.39 -5.73 10.37
N GLY A 323 3.12 -5.96 11.45
CA GLY A 323 4.47 -6.51 11.45
C GLY A 323 4.53 -7.92 10.86
N SER A 324 3.48 -8.73 11.05
CA SER A 324 3.42 -10.07 10.44
C SER A 324 3.35 -10.02 8.90
N THR A 325 2.95 -8.90 8.29
CA THR A 325 2.92 -8.79 6.82
C THR A 325 4.28 -8.43 6.21
N ILE A 326 5.28 -8.06 7.02
CA ILE A 326 6.66 -7.79 6.56
C ILE A 326 7.25 -9.02 5.87
N ILE A 327 7.03 -10.23 6.42
CA ILE A 327 7.53 -11.48 5.82
C ILE A 327 6.80 -11.79 4.50
N MET A 328 5.50 -11.52 4.42
CA MET A 328 4.76 -11.65 3.17
C MET A 328 5.28 -10.68 2.10
N ASN A 329 5.53 -9.42 2.47
CA ASN A 329 6.14 -8.43 1.58
C ASN A 329 7.57 -8.82 1.14
N THR A 330 8.31 -9.53 1.99
CA THR A 330 9.61 -10.12 1.63
C THR A 330 9.44 -11.20 0.54
N CYS A 331 8.37 -11.99 0.60
CA CYS A 331 8.04 -13.00 -0.42
C CYS A 331 7.62 -12.32 -1.74
N LEU A 332 6.83 -11.24 -1.67
CA LEU A 332 6.49 -10.42 -2.85
C LEU A 332 7.75 -9.89 -3.55
N ALA A 333 8.73 -9.42 -2.79
CA ALA A 333 10.00 -8.95 -3.34
C ALA A 333 10.74 -10.04 -4.14
N GLN A 334 10.62 -11.33 -3.76
CA GLN A 334 11.23 -12.43 -4.51
C GLN A 334 10.54 -12.71 -5.83
N LEU A 335 9.21 -12.56 -5.86
CA LEU A 335 8.45 -12.67 -7.08
C LEU A 335 8.89 -11.62 -8.09
N GLN A 336 9.22 -10.41 -7.65
CA GLN A 336 9.69 -9.34 -8.54
C GLN A 336 11.18 -9.43 -8.93
N THR A 337 11.98 -10.20 -8.20
CA THR A 337 13.43 -10.31 -8.42
C THR A 337 13.82 -11.69 -8.95
N PHE A 338 14.09 -12.64 -8.06
CA PHE A 338 14.61 -13.95 -8.45
C PHE A 338 13.63 -14.74 -9.30
N SER A 339 12.31 -14.60 -9.11
CA SER A 339 11.34 -15.30 -9.97
C SER A 339 11.35 -14.74 -11.40
N VAL A 340 11.63 -13.44 -11.56
CA VAL A 340 11.82 -12.82 -12.89
C VAL A 340 13.14 -13.30 -13.52
N GLN A 341 14.23 -13.32 -12.77
CA GLN A 341 15.52 -13.86 -13.24
C GLN A 341 15.42 -15.36 -13.59
N GLN A 342 14.69 -16.13 -12.78
CA GLN A 342 14.36 -17.53 -13.01
C GLN A 342 13.56 -17.72 -14.31
N GLY A 343 12.53 -16.88 -14.53
CA GLY A 343 11.76 -16.93 -15.77
C GLY A 343 12.58 -16.58 -17.00
N ASN A 344 13.59 -15.72 -16.88
CA ASN A 344 14.42 -15.29 -18.01
C ASN A 344 15.28 -16.41 -18.61
N VAL A 345 15.53 -17.49 -17.85
CA VAL A 345 16.25 -18.70 -18.32
C VAL A 345 15.31 -19.86 -18.68
N MET A 346 14.00 -19.61 -18.70
CA MET A 346 12.96 -20.59 -19.07
C MET A 346 12.52 -20.40 -20.53
N ASN A 347 11.72 -21.33 -21.05
CA ASN A 347 11.14 -21.18 -22.39
C ASN A 347 10.04 -20.11 -22.38
N LEU A 348 10.32 -18.98 -23.03
CA LEU A 348 9.46 -17.79 -23.13
C LEU A 348 8.37 -17.91 -24.21
N LYS A 349 8.37 -18.97 -25.03
CA LYS A 349 7.44 -19.12 -26.16
C LYS A 349 6.07 -19.60 -25.69
N LEU A 350 5.02 -18.87 -26.08
CA LEU A 350 3.62 -19.29 -26.06
C LEU A 350 3.15 -19.42 -27.53
N GLY A 351 3.29 -20.61 -28.11
CA GLY A 351 3.07 -20.80 -29.55
C GLY A 351 4.07 -19.96 -30.36
N SER A 352 3.57 -18.98 -31.12
CA SER A 352 4.39 -18.03 -31.89
C SER A 352 4.80 -16.78 -31.13
N LEU A 353 4.15 -16.47 -29.99
CA LEU A 353 4.42 -15.26 -29.21
C LEU A 353 5.52 -15.49 -28.19
N THR A 354 6.48 -14.56 -28.09
CA THR A 354 7.48 -14.56 -27.02
C THR A 354 6.98 -13.68 -25.88
N VAL A 355 6.68 -14.30 -24.74
CA VAL A 355 6.20 -13.63 -23.52
C VAL A 355 7.38 -13.36 -22.59
N PRO A 356 7.71 -12.10 -22.27
CA PRO A 356 8.78 -11.78 -21.35
C PRO A 356 8.52 -12.33 -19.94
N ALA A 357 9.56 -12.80 -19.26
CA ALA A 357 9.47 -13.25 -17.87
C ALA A 357 8.87 -12.20 -16.91
N PRO A 358 9.22 -10.89 -16.99
CA PRO A 358 8.62 -9.86 -16.15
C PRO A 358 7.14 -9.60 -16.44
N SER A 359 6.56 -10.20 -17.47
CA SER A 359 5.12 -10.07 -17.80
C SER A 359 4.23 -11.08 -17.07
N ILE A 360 4.79 -12.13 -16.46
CA ILE A 360 4.02 -13.13 -15.69
C ILE A 360 3.21 -12.53 -14.51
N PRO A 361 3.67 -11.48 -13.81
CA PRO A 361 2.86 -10.78 -12.80
C PRO A 361 1.54 -10.17 -13.34
N VAL A 362 1.27 -10.19 -14.65
CA VAL A 362 -0.07 -9.90 -15.19
C VAL A 362 -1.14 -10.86 -14.65
N ILE A 363 -0.77 -12.11 -14.37
CA ILE A 363 -1.69 -13.14 -13.88
C ILE A 363 -2.29 -12.74 -12.53
N PRO A 364 -1.52 -12.45 -11.47
CA PRO A 364 -2.09 -12.02 -10.21
C PRO A 364 -2.89 -10.72 -10.32
N LEU A 365 -2.50 -9.78 -11.19
CA LEU A 365 -3.28 -8.55 -11.43
C LEU A 365 -4.67 -8.83 -12.01
N VAL A 366 -4.75 -9.71 -13.02
CA VAL A 366 -6.02 -10.15 -13.60
C VAL A 366 -6.84 -10.95 -12.59
N PHE A 367 -6.19 -11.84 -11.84
CA PHE A 367 -6.83 -12.60 -10.76
C PHE A 367 -7.45 -11.68 -9.73
N ILE A 368 -6.73 -10.68 -9.22
CA ILE A 368 -7.29 -9.71 -8.26
C ILE A 368 -8.48 -8.96 -8.89
N THR A 369 -8.36 -8.51 -10.13
CA THR A 369 -9.42 -7.76 -10.82
C THR A 369 -10.71 -8.57 -10.98
N ILE A 370 -10.60 -9.88 -11.23
CA ILE A 370 -11.75 -10.78 -11.43
C ILE A 370 -12.24 -11.38 -10.10
N LEU A 371 -11.32 -11.81 -9.23
CA LEU A 371 -11.64 -12.49 -7.97
C LEU A 371 -12.22 -11.54 -6.93
N VAL A 372 -11.85 -10.27 -6.90
CA VAL A 372 -12.43 -9.31 -5.95
C VAL A 372 -13.95 -9.18 -6.14
N PRO A 373 -14.47 -8.90 -7.36
CA PRO A 373 -15.91 -8.94 -7.61
C PRO A 373 -16.55 -10.29 -7.26
N ILE A 374 -15.92 -11.41 -7.62
CA ILE A 374 -16.45 -12.75 -7.32
C ILE A 374 -16.53 -12.99 -5.80
N TYR A 375 -15.51 -12.56 -5.07
CA TYR A 375 -15.44 -12.66 -3.62
C TYR A 375 -16.59 -11.89 -2.97
N GLU A 376 -16.80 -10.64 -3.36
CA GLU A 376 -17.87 -9.80 -2.80
C GLU A 376 -19.28 -10.29 -3.20
N LEU A 377 -19.48 -10.75 -4.44
CA LEU A 377 -20.80 -11.14 -4.94
C LEU A 377 -21.22 -12.56 -4.56
N PHE A 378 -20.27 -13.49 -4.45
CA PHE A 378 -20.57 -14.91 -4.23
C PHE A 378 -20.05 -15.41 -2.87
N PHE A 379 -18.79 -15.14 -2.54
CA PHE A 379 -18.19 -15.67 -1.32
C PHE A 379 -18.74 -15.00 -0.07
N VAL A 380 -18.86 -13.67 -0.04
CA VAL A 380 -19.34 -12.94 1.13
C VAL A 380 -20.79 -13.32 1.50
N PRO A 381 -21.77 -13.36 0.57
CA PRO A 381 -23.13 -13.79 0.89
C PRO A 381 -23.20 -15.25 1.37
N PHE A 382 -22.42 -16.13 0.74
CA PHE A 382 -22.35 -17.54 1.14
C PHE A 382 -21.74 -17.70 2.54
N ALA A 383 -20.59 -17.08 2.78
CA ALA A 383 -19.90 -17.12 4.07
C ALA A 383 -20.78 -16.50 5.16
N ARG A 384 -21.45 -15.39 4.90
CA ARG A 384 -22.39 -14.75 5.83
C ARG A 384 -23.54 -15.67 6.23
N LYS A 385 -24.04 -16.49 5.29
CA LYS A 385 -25.09 -17.48 5.58
C LYS A 385 -24.61 -18.57 6.55
N ILE A 386 -23.31 -18.87 6.57
CA ILE A 386 -22.72 -19.91 7.42
C ILE A 386 -22.26 -19.33 8.77
N THR A 387 -21.55 -18.20 8.73
CA THR A 387 -20.88 -17.63 9.90
C THR A 387 -21.73 -16.63 10.67
N ASN A 388 -22.85 -16.17 10.10
CA ASN A 388 -23.68 -15.06 10.58
C ASN A 388 -22.93 -13.73 10.77
N HIS A 389 -21.70 -13.61 10.26
CA HIS A 389 -20.91 -12.40 10.38
C HIS A 389 -21.15 -11.46 9.17
N PRO A 390 -21.34 -10.15 9.35
CA PRO A 390 -21.70 -9.22 8.26
C PRO A 390 -20.69 -9.20 7.10
N SER A 391 -19.39 -9.38 7.39
CA SER A 391 -18.32 -9.47 6.37
C SER A 391 -18.03 -10.91 5.89
N GLY A 392 -18.84 -11.90 6.26
CA GLY A 392 -18.61 -13.32 5.97
C GLY A 392 -17.52 -13.98 6.84
N ILE A 393 -16.28 -13.47 6.84
CA ILE A 393 -15.19 -13.92 7.72
C ILE A 393 -14.53 -12.72 8.40
N THR A 394 -13.88 -12.92 9.56
CA THR A 394 -13.30 -11.80 10.32
C THR A 394 -12.07 -11.21 9.61
N GLN A 395 -11.76 -9.93 9.84
CA GLN A 395 -10.62 -9.27 9.17
C GLN A 395 -9.30 -9.98 9.46
N LEU A 396 -9.09 -10.38 10.72
CA LEU A 396 -7.89 -11.13 11.13
C LEU A 396 -7.86 -12.54 10.51
N GLN A 397 -9.00 -13.19 10.26
CA GLN A 397 -9.00 -14.45 9.51
C GLN A 397 -8.58 -14.25 8.06
N ARG A 398 -9.05 -13.18 7.38
CA ARG A 398 -8.63 -12.84 6.01
C ARG A 398 -7.12 -12.65 5.92
N VAL A 399 -6.53 -11.87 6.83
CA VAL A 399 -5.07 -11.68 6.90
C VAL A 399 -4.34 -13.01 7.14
N GLY A 400 -4.85 -13.84 8.05
CA GLY A 400 -4.28 -15.17 8.33
C GLY A 400 -4.27 -16.09 7.11
N VAL A 401 -5.37 -16.14 6.34
CA VAL A 401 -5.46 -16.93 5.09
C VAL A 401 -4.39 -16.49 4.10
N GLY A 402 -4.20 -15.19 3.91
CA GLY A 402 -3.18 -14.71 2.99
C GLY A 402 -1.75 -15.03 3.46
N LEU A 403 -1.44 -14.98 4.76
CA LEU A 403 -0.13 -15.41 5.27
C LEU A 403 0.14 -16.90 5.00
N VAL A 404 -0.87 -17.78 5.15
CA VAL A 404 -0.74 -19.21 4.81
C VAL A 404 -0.53 -19.41 3.32
N LEU A 405 -1.32 -18.74 2.48
CA LEU A 405 -1.17 -18.83 1.02
C LEU A 405 0.18 -18.29 0.54
N SER A 406 0.73 -17.27 1.18
CA SER A 406 2.10 -16.78 0.93
C SER A 406 3.15 -17.87 1.20
N ALA A 407 3.02 -18.62 2.30
CA ALA A 407 3.91 -19.74 2.62
C ALA A 407 3.80 -20.86 1.57
N ILE A 408 2.57 -21.20 1.15
CA ILE A 408 2.31 -22.19 0.10
C ILE A 408 2.90 -21.73 -1.24
N SER A 409 2.78 -20.45 -1.59
CA SER A 409 3.36 -19.90 -2.82
C SER A 409 4.88 -20.08 -2.85
N MET A 410 5.58 -19.78 -1.75
CA MET A 410 7.04 -19.98 -1.66
C MET A 410 7.43 -21.46 -1.69
N ALA A 411 6.65 -22.36 -1.10
CA ALA A 411 6.87 -23.80 -1.21
C ALA A 411 6.71 -24.29 -2.66
N VAL A 412 5.68 -23.83 -3.37
CA VAL A 412 5.48 -24.13 -4.80
C VAL A 412 6.63 -23.57 -5.62
N ALA A 413 7.08 -22.35 -5.35
CA ALA A 413 8.24 -21.75 -6.02
C ALA A 413 9.50 -22.60 -5.84
N ALA A 414 9.73 -23.12 -4.62
CA ALA A 414 10.85 -24.01 -4.33
C ALA A 414 10.78 -25.31 -5.15
N ILE A 415 9.60 -25.93 -5.25
CA ILE A 415 9.38 -27.16 -6.04
C ILE A 415 9.60 -26.91 -7.53
N VAL A 416 9.04 -25.81 -8.07
CA VAL A 416 9.22 -25.43 -9.47
C VAL A 416 10.70 -25.18 -9.77
N GLU A 417 11.44 -24.55 -8.87
CA GLU A 417 12.88 -24.32 -9.05
C GLU A 417 13.71 -25.60 -9.01
N VAL A 418 13.36 -26.58 -8.18
CA VAL A 418 14.01 -27.91 -8.22
C VAL A 418 13.85 -28.53 -9.61
N LYS A 419 12.63 -28.54 -10.14
CA LYS A 419 12.33 -29.09 -11.47
C LYS A 419 13.05 -28.33 -12.58
N ARG A 420 13.03 -26.99 -12.55
CA ARG A 420 13.71 -26.13 -13.52
C ARG A 420 15.20 -26.41 -13.54
N ARG A 421 15.82 -26.42 -12.36
CA ARG A 421 17.27 -26.57 -12.20
C ARG A 421 17.75 -27.95 -12.62
N GLU A 422 17.01 -29.01 -12.27
CA GLU A 422 17.36 -30.37 -12.68
C GLU A 422 17.37 -30.50 -14.21
N ARG A 423 16.35 -29.97 -14.89
CA ARG A 423 16.29 -29.98 -16.35
C ARG A 423 17.37 -29.08 -16.95
N GLY A 424 17.62 -27.89 -16.40
CA GLY A 424 18.66 -26.98 -16.87
C GLY A 424 20.09 -27.54 -16.75
N ARG A 425 20.33 -28.47 -15.82
CA ARG A 425 21.62 -29.19 -15.70
C ARG A 425 21.73 -30.39 -16.66
N LYS A 426 20.63 -31.12 -16.86
CA LYS A 426 20.61 -32.33 -17.71
C LYS A 426 20.53 -32.01 -19.19
N ASP A 427 19.70 -31.03 -19.56
CA ASP A 427 19.44 -30.62 -20.93
C ASP A 427 19.25 -29.09 -21.01
N PRO A 428 20.35 -28.31 -21.08
CA PRO A 428 20.29 -26.85 -21.18
C PRO A 428 19.57 -26.36 -22.45
N SER A 429 19.45 -27.19 -23.48
CA SER A 429 18.86 -26.83 -24.78
C SER A 429 17.33 -26.84 -24.77
N ASN A 430 16.73 -27.53 -23.80
CA ASN A 430 15.28 -27.69 -23.68
C ASN A 430 14.75 -27.22 -22.31
N PRO A 431 14.73 -25.89 -22.07
CA PRO A 431 14.26 -25.33 -20.81
C PRO A 431 12.76 -25.57 -20.60
N ILE A 432 12.34 -25.68 -19.33
CA ILE A 432 10.92 -25.81 -19.00
C ILE A 432 10.14 -24.52 -19.35
N SER A 433 8.84 -24.67 -19.61
CA SER A 433 7.94 -23.55 -19.94
C SER A 433 7.86 -22.51 -18.82
N LEU A 434 7.94 -21.23 -19.18
CA LEU A 434 7.78 -20.08 -18.26
C LEU A 434 6.49 -20.15 -17.41
N PHE A 435 5.41 -20.71 -17.97
CA PHE A 435 4.10 -20.79 -17.32
C PHE A 435 4.05 -21.70 -16.08
N TRP A 436 5.11 -22.45 -15.77
CA TRP A 436 5.24 -23.10 -14.46
C TRP A 436 5.33 -22.09 -13.31
N LEU A 437 5.82 -20.87 -13.56
CA LEU A 437 5.81 -19.80 -12.56
C LEU A 437 4.39 -19.29 -12.28
N SER A 438 3.43 -19.49 -13.17
CA SER A 438 2.04 -19.05 -12.97
C SER A 438 1.43 -19.58 -11.68
N PHE A 439 1.81 -20.79 -11.23
CA PHE A 439 1.29 -21.37 -9.99
C PHE A 439 1.67 -20.55 -8.74
N GLN A 440 2.96 -20.23 -8.56
CA GLN A 440 3.41 -19.43 -7.42
C GLN A 440 2.81 -18.02 -7.46
N TYR A 441 2.71 -17.41 -8.65
CA TYR A 441 2.14 -16.06 -8.81
C TYR A 441 0.64 -16.03 -8.58
N ALA A 442 -0.13 -17.01 -9.07
CA ALA A 442 -1.57 -17.08 -8.85
C ALA A 442 -1.89 -17.28 -7.37
N ILE A 443 -1.21 -18.21 -6.69
CA ILE A 443 -1.39 -18.45 -5.25
C ILE A 443 -1.06 -17.18 -4.46
N PHE A 444 0.04 -16.50 -4.81
CA PHE A 444 0.42 -15.25 -4.15
C PHE A 444 -0.58 -14.11 -4.44
N GLY A 445 -1.12 -14.02 -5.66
CA GLY A 445 -2.14 -13.03 -5.99
C GLY A 445 -3.41 -13.19 -5.15
N VAL A 446 -3.83 -14.43 -4.90
CA VAL A 446 -4.94 -14.72 -3.97
C VAL A 446 -4.56 -14.37 -2.53
N ALA A 447 -3.32 -14.70 -2.11
CA ALA A 447 -2.80 -14.34 -0.79
C ALA A 447 -2.84 -12.82 -0.54
N ASP A 448 -2.39 -12.06 -1.52
CA ASP A 448 -2.32 -10.60 -1.50
C ASP A 448 -3.73 -9.99 -1.47
N MET A 449 -4.67 -10.52 -2.25
CA MET A 449 -6.08 -10.11 -2.21
C MET A 449 -6.67 -10.22 -0.79
N PHE A 450 -6.53 -11.38 -0.14
CA PHE A 450 -7.10 -11.61 1.19
C PHE A 450 -6.46 -10.72 2.27
N THR A 451 -5.14 -10.57 2.22
CA THR A 451 -4.41 -9.75 3.19
C THR A 451 -4.62 -8.26 2.98
N LEU A 452 -4.63 -7.76 1.74
CA LEU A 452 -4.88 -6.36 1.43
C LEU A 452 -6.29 -5.95 1.87
N VAL A 453 -7.31 -6.72 1.48
CA VAL A 453 -8.70 -6.44 1.87
C VAL A 453 -8.87 -6.56 3.39
N GLY A 454 -8.28 -7.59 4.01
CA GLY A 454 -8.33 -7.80 5.45
C GLY A 454 -7.67 -6.67 6.24
N LEU A 455 -6.47 -6.23 5.85
CA LEU A 455 -5.77 -5.12 6.48
C LEU A 455 -6.52 -3.81 6.29
N LEU A 456 -7.04 -3.53 5.09
CA LEU A 456 -7.77 -2.30 4.82
C LEU A 456 -9.01 -2.20 5.72
N GLU A 457 -9.83 -3.26 5.78
CA GLU A 457 -11.01 -3.30 6.64
C GLU A 457 -10.63 -3.21 8.13
N PHE A 458 -9.54 -3.88 8.54
CA PHE A 458 -9.00 -3.79 9.90
C PHE A 458 -8.60 -2.36 10.26
N PHE A 459 -7.86 -1.66 9.39
CA PHE A 459 -7.51 -0.26 9.59
C PHE A 459 -8.73 0.64 9.65
N TYR A 460 -9.72 0.44 8.78
CA TYR A 460 -10.92 1.28 8.77
C TYR A 460 -11.76 1.15 10.04
N ARG A 461 -11.83 -0.05 10.63
CA ARG A 461 -12.63 -0.31 11.83
C ARG A 461 -11.90 0.06 13.12
N GLU A 462 -10.61 -0.24 13.19
CA GLU A 462 -9.85 -0.09 14.42
C GLU A 462 -9.18 1.27 14.54
N ALA A 463 -8.80 1.92 13.43
CA ALA A 463 -8.13 3.21 13.49
C ALA A 463 -9.05 4.34 13.97
N PRO A 464 -8.54 5.26 14.81
CA PRO A 464 -9.25 6.49 15.16
C PRO A 464 -9.67 7.30 13.92
N SER A 465 -10.79 8.02 14.01
CA SER A 465 -11.35 8.79 12.90
C SER A 465 -10.36 9.81 12.32
N GLY A 466 -9.55 10.45 13.16
CA GLY A 466 -8.48 11.38 12.76
C GLY A 466 -7.18 10.73 12.24
N MET A 467 -7.04 9.41 12.30
CA MET A 467 -5.78 8.70 12.00
C MET A 467 -5.89 7.62 10.92
N LYS A 468 -7.06 7.45 10.28
CA LYS A 468 -7.28 6.42 9.24
C LYS A 468 -6.23 6.47 8.11
N SER A 469 -5.90 7.68 7.63
CA SER A 469 -4.86 7.87 6.60
C SER A 469 -3.47 7.42 7.07
N LEU A 470 -3.15 7.65 8.34
CA LEU A 470 -1.90 7.17 8.91
C LEU A 470 -1.88 5.64 9.03
N SER A 471 -2.99 5.03 9.42
CA SER A 471 -3.12 3.57 9.47
C SER A 471 -2.93 2.93 8.09
N THR A 472 -3.45 3.54 7.02
CA THR A 472 -3.13 3.10 5.65
C THR A 472 -1.67 3.31 5.28
N SER A 473 -0.98 4.26 5.91
CA SER A 473 0.46 4.48 5.67
C SER A 473 1.35 3.42 6.33
N LEU A 474 0.85 2.70 7.35
CA LEU A 474 1.55 1.57 7.95
C LEU A 474 1.72 0.39 6.97
N THR A 475 0.87 0.25 5.94
CA THR A 475 1.07 -0.77 4.91
C THR A 475 2.28 -0.46 4.03
N TRP A 476 2.47 0.79 3.64
CA TRP A 476 3.65 1.24 2.90
C TRP A 476 4.93 1.03 3.72
N LEU A 477 4.87 1.30 5.03
CA LEU A 477 5.97 1.02 5.93
C LEU A 477 6.27 -0.49 6.02
N SER A 478 5.25 -1.35 6.17
CA SER A 478 5.43 -2.80 6.15
C SER A 478 6.04 -3.30 4.84
N MET A 479 5.60 -2.75 3.71
CA MET A 479 6.14 -3.07 2.40
C MET A 479 7.60 -2.66 2.30
N SER A 480 7.93 -1.42 2.69
CA SER A 480 9.31 -0.93 2.73
C SER A 480 10.24 -1.85 3.55
N LEU A 481 9.83 -2.18 4.77
CA LEU A 481 10.58 -3.08 5.66
C LEU A 481 10.74 -4.48 5.05
N GLY A 482 9.71 -5.02 4.39
CA GLY A 482 9.78 -6.33 3.74
C GLY A 482 10.78 -6.37 2.59
N TYR A 483 10.87 -5.30 1.79
CA TYR A 483 11.84 -5.21 0.70
C TYR A 483 13.27 -5.03 1.21
N PHE A 484 13.49 -4.20 2.24
CA PHE A 484 14.82 -4.13 2.88
C PHE A 484 15.21 -5.45 3.55
N LEU A 485 14.26 -6.13 4.19
CA LEU A 485 14.49 -7.43 4.80
C LEU A 485 14.89 -8.50 3.77
N SER A 486 14.32 -8.45 2.57
CA SER A 486 14.78 -9.28 1.44
C SER A 486 16.27 -9.10 1.17
N THR A 487 16.75 -7.86 1.05
CA THR A 487 18.17 -7.55 0.86
C THR A 487 19.03 -8.14 1.99
N VAL A 488 18.57 -7.99 3.24
CA VAL A 488 19.25 -8.52 4.42
C VAL A 488 19.35 -10.05 4.34
N PHE A 489 18.27 -10.75 4.00
CA PHE A 489 18.28 -12.21 3.88
C PHE A 489 19.17 -12.71 2.76
N VAL A 490 19.14 -12.08 1.58
CA VAL A 490 20.01 -12.45 0.46
C VAL A 490 21.49 -12.34 0.86
N ASN A 491 21.88 -11.21 1.48
CA ASN A 491 23.24 -10.99 1.93
C ASN A 491 23.67 -11.92 3.06
N LEU A 492 22.81 -12.11 4.06
CA LEU A 492 23.07 -12.99 5.20
C LEU A 492 23.26 -14.44 4.74
N ILE A 493 22.34 -14.95 3.90
CA ILE A 493 22.38 -16.32 3.41
C ILE A 493 23.62 -16.52 2.54
N ASN A 494 23.92 -15.61 1.62
CA ASN A 494 25.16 -15.69 0.84
C ASN A 494 26.41 -15.66 1.74
N GLY A 495 26.42 -14.83 2.79
CA GLY A 495 27.53 -14.76 3.74
C GLY A 495 27.73 -16.05 4.56
N VAL A 496 26.65 -16.61 5.11
CA VAL A 496 26.68 -17.85 5.90
C VAL A 496 27.06 -19.04 5.01
N THR A 497 26.40 -19.17 3.86
CA THR A 497 26.58 -20.34 2.98
C THR A 497 27.96 -20.34 2.30
N LYS A 498 28.52 -19.16 2.02
CA LYS A 498 29.91 -19.02 1.57
C LYS A 498 30.93 -19.57 2.58
N ARG A 499 30.67 -19.45 3.88
CA ARG A 499 31.56 -19.95 4.95
C ARG A 499 31.42 -21.44 5.19
N VAL A 500 30.20 -21.97 5.05
CA VAL A 500 29.86 -23.36 5.40
C VAL A 500 30.01 -24.31 4.21
N SER A 501 29.77 -23.84 2.98
CA SER A 501 29.79 -24.71 1.80
C SER A 501 31.20 -25.17 1.42
N PRO A 502 31.40 -26.44 1.06
CA PRO A 502 32.67 -26.94 0.51
C PRO A 502 33.16 -26.16 -0.71
N SER A 503 32.22 -25.62 -1.51
CA SER A 503 32.52 -24.81 -2.69
C SER A 503 32.99 -23.38 -2.40
N LYS A 504 32.92 -22.93 -1.13
CA LYS A 504 33.14 -21.53 -0.72
C LYS A 504 32.35 -20.50 -1.54
N GLN A 505 31.18 -20.90 -2.06
CA GLN A 505 30.26 -20.05 -2.80
C GLN A 505 28.90 -19.97 -2.08
N GLY A 506 28.26 -18.80 -2.15
CA GLY A 506 26.93 -18.59 -1.57
C GLY A 506 25.82 -19.28 -2.38
N TRP A 507 24.64 -19.46 -1.78
CA TRP A 507 23.49 -20.07 -2.47
C TRP A 507 23.05 -19.31 -3.72
N LEU A 508 23.17 -17.98 -3.72
CA LEU A 508 22.66 -17.07 -4.75
C LEU A 508 23.81 -16.28 -5.40
N HIS A 509 24.96 -16.92 -5.63
CA HIS A 509 26.15 -16.24 -6.14
C HIS A 509 26.35 -16.44 -7.64
N GLY A 510 26.69 -15.36 -8.34
CA GLY A 510 27.24 -15.39 -9.68
C GLY A 510 26.19 -15.07 -10.73
N PHE A 511 26.46 -15.50 -11.97
CA PHE A 511 25.64 -15.21 -13.15
C PHE A 511 24.81 -16.40 -13.61
N ASP A 512 25.15 -17.63 -13.21
CA ASP A 512 24.44 -18.83 -13.64
C ASP A 512 23.51 -19.39 -12.56
N LEU A 513 22.21 -19.27 -12.81
CA LEU A 513 21.16 -19.78 -11.94
C LEU A 513 21.13 -21.31 -11.86
N ASN A 514 21.63 -22.03 -12.87
CA ASN A 514 21.64 -23.50 -12.88
C ASN A 514 22.60 -24.09 -11.83
N HIS A 515 23.67 -23.37 -11.52
CA HIS A 515 24.63 -23.77 -10.48
C HIS A 515 24.27 -23.24 -9.09
N ASN A 516 23.26 -22.36 -8.99
CA ASN A 516 22.80 -21.77 -7.75
C ASN A 516 21.77 -22.67 -7.01
N ASN A 517 21.51 -22.32 -5.75
CA ASN A 517 20.59 -23.02 -4.86
C ASN A 517 19.37 -22.15 -4.50
N LEU A 518 18.75 -21.53 -5.51
CA LEU A 518 17.56 -20.69 -5.33
C LEU A 518 16.39 -21.45 -4.68
N ASN A 519 16.24 -22.73 -4.96
CA ASN A 519 15.22 -23.58 -4.32
C ASN A 519 15.36 -23.63 -2.79
N LEU A 520 16.60 -23.63 -2.25
CA LEU A 520 16.82 -23.63 -0.80
C LEU A 520 16.43 -22.30 -0.17
N PHE A 521 16.65 -21.20 -0.90
CA PHE A 521 16.23 -19.88 -0.46
C PHE A 521 14.70 -19.74 -0.43
N TYR A 522 13.99 -20.28 -1.42
CA TYR A 522 12.52 -20.35 -1.39
C TYR A 522 11.99 -21.24 -0.26
N TRP A 523 12.63 -22.38 0.03
CA TRP A 523 12.29 -23.20 1.20
C TRP A 523 12.50 -22.46 2.52
N PHE A 524 13.60 -21.71 2.65
CA PHE A 524 13.84 -20.86 3.81
C PHE A 524 12.71 -19.85 4.02
N LEU A 525 12.27 -19.16 2.96
CA LEU A 525 11.15 -18.21 3.06
C LEU A 525 9.81 -18.88 3.35
N ALA A 526 9.57 -20.09 2.83
CA ALA A 526 8.38 -20.87 3.15
C ALA A 526 8.33 -21.24 4.64
N ILE A 527 9.43 -21.75 5.19
CA ILE A 527 9.55 -22.10 6.62
C ILE A 527 9.39 -20.83 7.48
N LEU A 528 10.07 -19.74 7.13
CA LEU A 528 9.97 -18.47 7.83
C LEU A 528 8.54 -17.91 7.82
N SER A 529 7.83 -18.04 6.69
CA SER A 529 6.42 -17.65 6.58
C SER A 529 5.52 -18.48 7.48
N CYS A 530 5.77 -19.79 7.62
CA CYS A 530 5.06 -20.64 8.57
C CYS A 530 5.29 -20.20 10.03
N ILE A 531 6.54 -19.93 10.42
CA ILE A 531 6.86 -19.42 11.77
C ILE A 531 6.16 -18.07 12.00
N ASN A 532 6.20 -17.18 11.02
CA ASN A 532 5.52 -15.89 11.07
C ASN A 532 4.00 -16.04 11.23
N PHE A 533 3.38 -17.03 10.58
CA PHE A 533 1.96 -17.32 10.77
C PHE A 533 1.61 -17.74 12.20
N PHE A 534 2.45 -18.56 12.85
CA PHE A 534 2.25 -18.90 14.27
C PHE A 534 2.42 -17.68 15.19
N ASN A 535 3.40 -16.81 14.89
CA ASN A 535 3.55 -15.53 15.60
C ASN A 535 2.33 -14.63 15.40
N TYR A 536 1.79 -14.58 14.18
CA TYR A 536 0.57 -13.87 13.86
C TYR A 536 -0.63 -14.38 14.68
N ILE A 537 -0.83 -15.70 14.78
CA ILE A 537 -1.90 -16.28 15.60
C ILE A 537 -1.77 -15.85 17.08
N PHE A 538 -0.54 -15.87 17.61
CA PHE A 538 -0.29 -15.42 18.98
C PHE A 538 -0.77 -13.98 19.21
N TRP A 539 -0.44 -13.04 18.32
CA TRP A 539 -0.89 -11.65 18.45
C TRP A 539 -2.37 -11.47 18.14
N ALA A 540 -2.88 -12.11 17.09
CA ALA A 540 -4.27 -12.04 16.69
C ALA A 540 -5.22 -12.56 17.78
N SER A 541 -4.84 -13.65 18.48
CA SER A 541 -5.64 -14.19 19.60
C SER A 541 -5.65 -13.29 20.84
N ARG A 542 -4.66 -12.41 20.99
CA ARG A 542 -4.56 -11.44 22.09
C ARG A 542 -5.12 -10.06 21.73
N TYR A 543 -5.44 -9.84 20.45
CA TYR A 543 -5.99 -8.59 19.97
C TYR A 543 -7.43 -8.43 20.46
N LYS A 544 -7.71 -7.34 21.16
CA LYS A 544 -9.07 -6.97 21.57
C LYS A 544 -9.60 -5.93 20.60
N TYR A 545 -10.66 -6.29 19.87
CA TYR A 545 -11.40 -5.38 19.01
C TYR A 545 -11.96 -4.21 19.81
N LYS A 546 -12.10 -3.06 19.15
CA LYS A 546 -12.85 -1.93 19.72
C LYS A 546 -14.31 -2.35 19.95
N SER A 547 -14.82 -2.17 21.16
CA SER A 547 -16.21 -2.52 21.50
C SER A 547 -17.19 -1.67 20.69
N ASP A 548 -18.10 -2.30 19.94
CA ASP A 548 -19.25 -1.63 19.33
C ASP A 548 -20.20 -1.13 20.43
N GLN A 549 -19.98 0.07 20.96
CA GLN A 549 -20.89 0.75 21.88
C GLN A 549 -21.77 1.82 21.21
N LEU A 550 -22.00 1.73 19.90
CA LEU A 550 -22.92 2.63 19.21
C LEU A 550 -23.93 1.85 18.37
N HIS A 551 -24.86 1.19 19.06
CA HIS A 551 -26.29 1.18 18.76
C HIS A 551 -27.01 0.57 19.97
N PRO A 552 -27.69 1.36 20.84
CA PRO A 552 -28.69 0.76 21.71
C PRO A 552 -29.73 0.09 20.80
N PRO A 553 -30.20 -1.13 21.12
CA PRO A 553 -31.28 -1.76 20.37
C PRO A 553 -32.46 -0.77 20.31
N PRO A 554 -33.15 -0.66 19.16
CA PRO A 554 -34.34 0.18 19.10
C PRO A 554 -35.28 -0.25 20.23
N PRO A 555 -35.88 0.70 20.97
CA PRO A 555 -36.82 0.36 22.01
C PRO A 555 -37.89 -0.55 21.40
N PRO A 556 -38.31 -1.62 22.10
CA PRO A 556 -39.34 -2.52 21.59
C PRO A 556 -40.53 -1.67 21.17
N ALA A 557 -40.96 -1.84 19.92
CA ALA A 557 -42.06 -1.08 19.33
C ALA A 557 -43.24 -1.13 20.30
N ALA A 558 -43.61 0.02 20.87
CA ALA A 558 -44.84 0.14 21.63
C ALA A 558 -45.96 -0.33 20.71
N ALA A 559 -46.67 -1.38 21.13
CA ALA A 559 -47.83 -1.89 20.44
C ALA A 559 -48.80 -0.73 20.25
N ALA A 560 -48.88 -0.22 19.02
CA ALA A 560 -49.87 0.76 18.63
C ALA A 560 -51.24 0.10 18.81
N THR A 561 -51.94 0.50 19.86
CA THR A 561 -53.36 0.22 20.05
C THR A 561 -54.10 0.79 18.83
N ASN A 562 -54.60 -0.12 18.00
CA ASN A 562 -55.45 0.17 16.86
C ASN A 562 -56.72 0.90 17.33
N HIS A 563 -56.71 2.23 17.26
CA HIS A 563 -57.91 3.04 17.19
C HIS A 563 -58.04 3.61 15.78
N ASN A 564 -58.63 2.83 14.89
CA ASN A 564 -59.31 3.37 13.71
C ASN A 564 -60.68 2.71 13.60
N LYS A 565 -61.69 3.42 14.12
CA LYS A 565 -63.10 3.26 13.77
C LYS A 565 -63.26 3.54 12.26
N PRO A 566 -64.04 2.75 11.52
CA PRO A 566 -64.56 3.18 10.23
C PRO A 566 -65.78 4.08 10.44
N LEU A 567 -65.82 5.22 9.73
CA LEU A 567 -67.01 6.06 9.61
C LEU A 567 -67.82 5.65 8.38
N ASP A 568 -69.13 5.50 8.64
CA ASP A 568 -70.27 5.67 7.75
C ASP A 568 -70.61 4.59 6.72
N GLN A 569 -71.56 3.73 7.10
CA GLN A 569 -72.76 3.48 6.29
C GLN A 569 -74.00 3.40 7.19
N VAL A 570 -74.92 4.33 6.96
CA VAL A 570 -76.30 4.35 7.47
C VAL A 570 -77.09 3.21 6.82
N PRO A 571 -77.89 2.44 7.59
CA PRO A 571 -79.07 1.80 7.01
C PRO A 571 -80.35 2.24 7.73
N LEU A 572 -81.28 2.72 6.91
CA LEU A 572 -82.67 2.98 7.26
C LEU A 572 -83.38 1.68 7.69
N ARG A 573 -84.05 1.77 8.84
CA ARG A 573 -85.40 1.27 9.17
C ARG A 573 -85.74 -0.22 8.94
N LYS A 574 -85.85 -0.92 10.09
CA LYS A 574 -86.85 -1.93 10.52
C LYS A 574 -87.81 -2.52 9.47
N MET A 575 -87.83 -3.85 9.40
CA MET A 575 -89.02 -4.75 9.42
C MET A 575 -88.49 -6.18 9.66
N GLU A 576 -88.69 -6.80 10.83
CA GLU A 576 -89.88 -7.56 11.29
C GLU A 576 -89.94 -9.02 10.77
N ILE A 577 -90.23 -9.92 11.73
CA ILE A 577 -90.88 -11.24 11.63
C ILE A 577 -89.97 -12.50 11.60
N ASN A 578 -90.06 -13.19 12.75
CA ASN A 578 -89.84 -14.60 13.11
C ASN A 578 -88.47 -15.26 12.98
#